data_AF-A0A535EBA8-F1
#
_entry.id   AF-A0A535EBA8-F1
#
_cell.length_a   1.000
_cell.length_b   1.000
_cell.length_c   1.000
_cell.angle_alpha   90.00
_cell.angle_beta   90.00
_cell.angle_gamma   90.00
#
_symmetry.space_group_name_H-M   'P 1'
#
loop_
_entity.id
_entity.type
_entity.pdbx_description
1 polymer ?
#
loop_
_entity_poly.entity_id
_entity_poly.type
_entity_poly.pdbx_seq_one_letter_code
_entity_poly.pdbx_strand_id
1 'polypeptide(L)'
;MGGWPDVRIAAAALGAICLIALLIGGASGLVIVVCGAVAAGVTAYVLLRQRLVEARAGLPVPLHPKVADLHLIERLRVRIALEPGGRYTVQSDPVDGWVVASLTFGAHDRDRVAGRRRRSGLGPDDEVPYAAGSFVLQGQAGIVGPEDGAVLPIGGDAREVATFAAKDAPASSTLEFTRSYRLSPEPDGLASLWITPSIVPDAERHVLVVDIQWPEVGRDRHNPLGLDTIDVLRINCPVTWGNVEGHNHEMVRVAVGGVAEAGQEIRTLEWEHLTLSDEEREKRCLTMLIQFEHQVEANDNLSGHLEATLDGSLSGADGIRAYNALGEYRNVPDPIRVKTRVEADFSLSLASIRYQAVRVYPDRAGTDGERDTPAGEYGIVPDHRTVIALTNALAGAGYYVKRVLDNPPRSGGRADVVQRYWDIAGRHYQGVYPIDWHLILTGEERHTGDVRPEAGSTNVRIEVRGPFTDDCMFEGVKEAWRNLHDVTDLTLKRQATSGGRTDESGWPA
;
A
#
# COMPACT_ATOMS: atom_id res chain seq x y z
N MET A 1 38.63 -9.43 -47.27
CA MET A 1 39.33 -9.17 -48.54
C MET A 1 38.56 -9.85 -49.68
N GLY A 2 37.50 -9.21 -50.17
CA GLY A 2 36.75 -9.68 -51.34
C GLY A 2 37.07 -8.78 -52.51
N GLY A 3 37.96 -9.22 -53.39
CA GLY A 3 38.33 -8.46 -54.59
C GLY A 3 37.13 -8.35 -55.52
N TRP A 4 36.69 -7.13 -55.81
CA TRP A 4 35.61 -6.85 -56.75
C TRP A 4 36.06 -7.23 -58.18
N PRO A 5 35.53 -8.32 -58.77
CA PRO A 5 35.87 -8.71 -60.14
C PRO A 5 35.46 -7.62 -61.16
N ASP A 6 34.45 -6.82 -60.83
CA ASP A 6 33.90 -5.77 -61.70
C ASP A 6 34.88 -4.60 -61.96
N VAL A 7 35.77 -4.29 -61.00
CA VAL A 7 36.73 -3.17 -61.15
C VAL A 7 37.86 -3.54 -62.10
N ARG A 8 38.28 -4.80 -62.11
CA ARG A 8 39.34 -5.29 -63.01
C ARG A 8 38.87 -5.40 -64.45
N ILE A 9 37.62 -5.79 -64.67
CA ILE A 9 37.01 -5.86 -66.00
C ILE A 9 36.78 -4.44 -66.55
N ALA A 10 36.32 -3.50 -65.72
CA ALA A 10 36.15 -2.10 -66.11
C ALA A 10 37.49 -1.43 -66.47
N ALA A 11 38.56 -1.69 -65.72
CA ALA A 11 39.89 -1.14 -66.00
C ALA A 11 40.49 -1.69 -67.31
N ALA A 12 40.30 -2.98 -67.60
CA ALA A 12 40.75 -3.59 -68.86
C ALA A 12 39.98 -3.04 -70.07
N ALA A 13 38.66 -2.83 -69.94
CA ALA A 13 37.84 -2.23 -71.00
C ALA A 13 38.23 -0.77 -71.30
N LEU A 14 38.52 0.03 -70.26
CA LEU A 14 39.00 1.41 -70.40
C LEU A 14 40.38 1.49 -71.07
N GLY A 15 41.28 0.56 -70.73
CA GLY A 15 42.60 0.43 -71.37
C GLY A 15 42.50 0.11 -72.86
N ALA A 16 41.59 -0.80 -73.24
CA ALA A 16 41.37 -1.15 -74.64
C ALA A 16 40.76 0.00 -75.45
N ILE A 17 39.82 0.76 -74.87
CA ILE A 17 39.22 1.94 -75.52
C ILE A 17 40.24 3.06 -75.74
N CYS A 18 41.15 3.29 -74.78
CA CYS A 18 42.25 4.25 -74.96
C CYS A 18 43.23 3.81 -76.05
N LEU A 19 43.51 2.51 -76.17
CA LEU A 19 44.38 1.96 -77.21
C LEU A 19 43.75 2.09 -78.60
N ILE A 20 42.44 1.84 -78.72
CA ILE A 20 41.68 1.99 -79.98
C ILE A 20 41.58 3.48 -80.37
N ALA A 21 41.40 4.38 -79.42
CA ALA A 21 41.39 5.82 -79.67
C ALA A 21 42.75 6.37 -80.13
N LEU A 22 43.85 5.82 -79.60
CA LEU A 22 45.23 6.11 -80.04
C LEU A 22 45.52 5.63 -81.46
N LEU A 23 44.94 4.49 -81.87
CA LEU A 23 45.12 3.90 -83.20
C LEU A 23 44.34 4.61 -84.31
N ILE A 24 43.25 5.32 -83.99
CA ILE A 24 42.34 5.91 -85.00
C ILE A 24 42.75 7.34 -85.43
N GLY A 25 43.68 8.01 -84.73
CA GLY A 25 44.35 9.22 -85.21
C GLY A 25 43.42 10.40 -85.59
N GLY A 26 43.23 11.35 -84.66
CA GLY A 26 42.55 12.63 -84.93
C GLY A 26 41.23 12.82 -84.18
N ALA A 27 40.46 13.85 -84.58
CA ALA A 27 39.22 14.29 -83.92
C ALA A 27 38.20 13.15 -83.67
N SER A 28 38.20 12.12 -84.53
CA SER A 28 37.35 10.93 -84.44
C SER A 28 37.62 10.08 -83.19
N GLY A 29 38.89 9.96 -82.75
CA GLY A 29 39.25 9.21 -81.55
C GLY A 29 38.78 9.90 -80.26
N LEU A 30 38.82 11.23 -80.24
CA LEU A 30 38.31 12.03 -79.12
C LEU A 30 36.79 11.89 -78.97
N VAL A 31 36.06 11.84 -80.09
CA VAL A 31 34.61 11.60 -80.10
C VAL A 31 34.28 10.23 -79.48
N ILE A 32 35.04 9.19 -79.79
CA ILE A 32 34.82 7.84 -79.21
C ILE A 32 35.06 7.83 -77.70
N VAL A 33 36.10 8.51 -77.22
CA VAL A 33 36.38 8.61 -75.77
C VAL A 33 35.30 9.40 -75.05
N VAL A 34 34.84 10.52 -75.61
CA VAL A 34 33.75 11.32 -75.04
C VAL A 34 32.45 10.54 -75.04
N CYS A 35 32.09 9.87 -76.14
CA CYS A 35 30.91 9.02 -76.21
C CYS A 35 30.99 7.85 -75.22
N GLY A 36 32.17 7.23 -75.06
CA GLY A 36 32.41 6.17 -74.08
C GLY A 36 32.28 6.67 -72.64
N ALA A 37 32.81 7.85 -72.33
CA ALA A 37 32.67 8.47 -71.01
C ALA A 37 31.23 8.87 -70.69
N VAL A 38 30.50 9.42 -71.67
CA VAL A 38 29.07 9.74 -71.53
C VAL A 38 28.26 8.46 -71.35
N ALA A 39 28.51 7.42 -72.14
CA ALA A 39 27.83 6.13 -71.99
C ALA A 39 28.11 5.50 -70.63
N ALA A 40 29.37 5.47 -70.19
CA ALA A 40 29.74 4.96 -68.86
C ALA A 40 29.10 5.79 -67.72
N GLY A 41 29.05 7.11 -67.87
CA GLY A 41 28.38 8.02 -66.93
C GLY A 41 26.87 7.79 -66.84
N VAL A 42 26.21 7.61 -67.99
CA VAL A 42 24.78 7.28 -68.07
C VAL A 42 24.50 5.91 -67.45
N THR A 43 25.32 4.90 -67.74
CA THR A 43 25.17 3.55 -67.15
C THR A 43 25.40 3.58 -65.64
N ALA A 44 26.43 4.27 -65.16
CA ALA A 44 26.68 4.42 -63.72
C ALA A 44 25.53 5.17 -63.02
N TYR A 45 24.99 6.21 -63.65
CA TYR A 45 23.83 6.94 -63.13
C TYR A 45 22.57 6.07 -63.09
N VAL A 46 22.31 5.28 -64.13
CA VAL A 46 21.18 4.33 -64.17
C VAL A 46 21.33 3.25 -63.11
N LEU A 47 22.52 2.67 -62.94
CA LEU A 47 22.80 1.68 -61.90
C LEU A 47 22.67 2.26 -60.49
N LEU A 48 23.17 3.49 -60.27
CA LEU A 48 23.00 4.19 -59.00
C LEU A 48 21.51 4.46 -58.73
N ARG A 49 20.75 4.88 -59.75
CA ARG A 49 19.31 5.12 -59.65
C ARG A 49 18.56 3.82 -59.38
N GLN A 50 18.93 2.71 -60.02
CA GLN A 50 18.36 1.38 -59.77
C GLN A 50 18.64 0.95 -58.33
N ARG A 51 19.88 1.05 -57.85
CA ARG A 51 20.23 0.75 -56.44
C ARG A 51 19.49 1.63 -55.44
N LEU A 52 19.30 2.91 -55.74
CA LEU A 52 18.51 3.82 -54.89
C LEU A 52 17.01 3.48 -54.92
N VAL A 53 16.49 3.03 -56.05
CA VAL A 53 15.09 2.56 -56.19
C VAL A 53 14.91 1.25 -55.43
N GLU A 54 15.85 0.31 -55.54
CA GLU A 54 15.87 -0.96 -54.79
C GLU A 54 15.99 -0.71 -53.28
N ALA A 55 16.89 0.17 -52.85
CA ALA A 55 17.01 0.57 -51.45
C ALA A 55 15.72 1.22 -50.92
N ARG A 56 15.06 2.07 -51.73
CA ARG A 56 13.75 2.65 -51.39
C ARG A 56 12.61 1.63 -51.45
N ALA A 57 12.74 0.57 -52.24
CA ALA A 57 11.77 -0.54 -52.32
C ALA A 57 11.81 -1.45 -51.09
N GLY A 58 12.88 -1.39 -50.30
CA GLY A 58 12.96 -2.06 -48.98
C GLY A 58 12.45 -1.22 -47.80
N LEU A 59 12.28 0.10 -47.96
CA LEU A 59 11.84 0.96 -46.85
C LEU A 59 10.32 0.84 -46.59
N PRO A 60 9.89 0.83 -45.32
CA PRO A 60 8.47 0.82 -44.97
C PRO A 60 7.76 2.10 -45.44
N VAL A 61 6.47 1.98 -45.75
CA VAL A 61 5.64 3.11 -46.17
C VAL A 61 5.36 4.01 -44.97
N PRO A 62 5.70 5.32 -45.01
CA PRO A 62 5.37 6.23 -43.92
C PRO A 62 3.88 6.56 -43.94
N LEU A 63 3.18 6.19 -42.86
CA LEU A 63 1.76 6.44 -42.64
C LEU A 63 1.55 7.45 -41.50
N HIS A 64 0.38 8.08 -41.50
CA HIS A 64 0.02 9.13 -40.56
C HIS A 64 -1.38 8.92 -39.97
N PRO A 65 -1.65 7.79 -39.27
CA PRO A 65 -2.96 7.52 -38.67
C PRO A 65 -3.34 8.55 -37.61
N LYS A 66 -4.61 8.95 -37.47
CA LYS A 66 -5.03 9.79 -36.34
C LYS A 66 -4.97 8.97 -35.05
N VAL A 67 -4.38 9.52 -33.99
CA VAL A 67 -4.44 8.92 -32.65
C VAL A 67 -5.73 9.38 -31.99
N ALA A 68 -6.68 8.47 -31.82
CA ALA A 68 -7.98 8.76 -31.22
C ALA A 68 -7.97 8.63 -29.70
N ASP A 69 -7.13 7.74 -29.19
CA ASP A 69 -7.03 7.41 -27.77
C ASP A 69 -5.62 6.90 -27.44
N LEU A 70 -5.13 7.19 -26.23
CA LEU A 70 -3.78 6.84 -25.79
C LEU A 70 -3.70 6.74 -24.26
N HIS A 71 -3.38 5.54 -23.76
CA HIS A 71 -3.29 5.27 -22.33
C HIS A 71 -2.02 4.51 -21.96
N LEU A 72 -1.56 4.77 -20.74
CA LEU A 72 -0.57 3.96 -20.04
C LEU A 72 -1.25 3.25 -18.87
N ILE A 73 -1.18 1.93 -18.85
CA ILE A 73 -1.68 1.12 -17.76
C ILE A 73 -0.53 0.29 -17.23
N GLU A 74 -0.26 0.40 -15.94
CA GLU A 74 0.66 -0.50 -15.24
C GLU A 74 -0.12 -1.41 -14.31
N ARG A 75 0.33 -2.65 -14.16
CA ARG A 75 -0.24 -3.62 -13.23
C ARG A 75 0.82 -4.13 -12.29
N LEU A 76 0.53 -4.00 -11.01
CA LEU A 76 1.29 -4.59 -9.92
C LEU A 76 0.44 -5.66 -9.24
N ARG A 77 1.04 -6.84 -9.06
CA ARG A 77 0.44 -7.91 -8.26
C ARG A 77 1.17 -8.04 -6.94
N VAL A 78 0.42 -8.11 -5.86
CA VAL A 78 0.96 -8.15 -4.50
C VAL A 78 0.31 -9.29 -3.73
N ARG A 79 1.11 -9.97 -2.92
CA ARG A 79 0.65 -10.92 -1.90
C ARG A 79 1.02 -10.39 -0.54
N ILE A 80 0.02 -10.22 0.30
CA ILE A 80 0.15 -9.68 1.65
C ILE A 80 -0.12 -10.80 2.64
N ALA A 81 0.78 -11.00 3.59
CA ALA A 81 0.54 -11.94 4.69
C ALA A 81 0.89 -11.35 6.05
N LEU A 82 -0.02 -11.49 7.00
CA LEU A 82 0.21 -11.24 8.42
C LEU A 82 0.20 -12.59 9.16
N GLU A 83 1.39 -13.08 9.50
CA GLU A 83 1.56 -14.36 10.19
C GLU A 83 1.21 -14.23 11.69
N PRO A 84 0.72 -15.31 12.35
CA PRO A 84 0.31 -15.31 13.77
C PRO A 84 1.31 -14.69 14.76
N GLY A 85 2.61 -14.72 14.44
CA GLY A 85 3.67 -14.12 15.25
C GLY A 85 3.78 -12.60 15.13
N GLY A 86 2.94 -11.93 14.33
CA GLY A 86 3.02 -10.50 14.06
C GLY A 86 3.95 -10.13 12.89
N ARG A 87 4.44 -11.11 12.12
CA ARG A 87 5.29 -10.83 10.97
C ARG A 87 4.43 -10.43 9.77
N TYR A 88 4.59 -9.18 9.35
CA TYR A 88 3.97 -8.67 8.12
C TYR A 88 4.92 -8.87 6.94
N THR A 89 4.43 -9.48 5.86
CA THR A 89 5.20 -9.69 4.63
C THR A 89 4.40 -9.23 3.42
N VAL A 90 5.10 -8.57 2.50
CA VAL A 90 4.57 -8.10 1.22
C VAL A 90 5.49 -8.65 0.15
N GLN A 91 4.93 -9.43 -0.77
CA GLN A 91 5.64 -9.96 -1.93
C GLN A 91 5.00 -9.37 -3.18
N SER A 92 5.79 -8.73 -4.03
CA SER A 92 5.33 -8.17 -5.29
C SER A 92 5.88 -8.93 -6.48
N ASP A 93 5.02 -9.22 -7.46
CA ASP A 93 5.46 -9.65 -8.78
C ASP A 93 6.09 -8.46 -9.55
N PRO A 94 6.89 -8.72 -10.61
CA PRO A 94 7.33 -7.67 -11.52
C PRO A 94 6.16 -6.88 -12.10
N VAL A 95 6.30 -5.56 -12.19
CA VAL A 95 5.27 -4.69 -12.78
C VAL A 95 5.26 -4.87 -14.29
N ASP A 96 4.10 -5.26 -14.82
CA ASP A 96 3.84 -5.30 -16.26
C ASP A 96 3.13 -3.99 -16.65
N GLY A 97 3.58 -3.35 -17.73
CA GLY A 97 2.99 -2.12 -18.26
C GLY A 97 2.53 -2.30 -19.70
N TRP A 98 1.48 -1.59 -20.10
CA TRP A 98 0.96 -1.54 -21.45
C TRP A 98 0.75 -0.10 -21.90
N VAL A 99 1.25 0.21 -23.09
CA VAL A 99 0.82 1.38 -23.86
C VAL A 99 -0.22 0.92 -24.85
N VAL A 100 -1.44 1.45 -24.73
CA VAL A 100 -2.58 1.13 -25.59
C VAL A 100 -2.97 2.38 -26.35
N ALA A 101 -3.06 2.28 -27.67
CA ALA A 101 -3.42 3.39 -28.53
C ALA A 101 -4.43 2.97 -29.61
N SER A 102 -5.42 3.82 -29.87
CA SER A 102 -6.34 3.65 -30.99
C SER A 102 -5.87 4.48 -32.19
N LEU A 103 -5.45 3.79 -33.27
CA LEU A 103 -4.90 4.40 -34.48
C LEU A 103 -5.91 4.32 -35.63
N THR A 104 -6.42 5.45 -36.10
CA THR A 104 -7.36 5.50 -37.23
C THR A 104 -6.64 5.83 -38.53
N PHE A 105 -6.62 4.90 -39.46
CA PHE A 105 -6.08 5.08 -40.81
C PHE A 105 -7.16 5.54 -41.78
N GLY A 106 -6.84 6.51 -42.63
CA GLY A 106 -7.79 7.13 -43.55
C GLY A 106 -7.43 6.96 -45.03
N ALA A 107 -8.19 7.66 -45.89
CA ALA A 107 -8.00 7.63 -47.34
C ALA A 107 -6.58 8.03 -47.78
N HIS A 108 -5.96 9.01 -47.13
CA HIS A 108 -4.60 9.43 -47.45
C HIS A 108 -3.55 8.34 -47.20
N ASP A 109 -3.69 7.56 -46.13
CA ASP A 109 -2.81 6.44 -45.83
C ASP A 109 -3.00 5.31 -46.85
N ARG A 110 -4.26 5.06 -47.22
CA ARG A 110 -4.61 4.08 -48.26
C ARG A 110 -3.98 4.44 -49.60
N ASP A 111 -4.03 5.70 -50.00
CA ASP A 111 -3.43 6.16 -51.26
C ASP A 111 -1.92 5.97 -51.28
N ARG A 112 -1.24 6.12 -50.14
CA ARG A 112 0.20 5.85 -49.98
C ARG A 112 0.52 4.37 -50.16
N VAL A 113 -0.24 3.48 -49.52
CA VAL A 113 -0.10 2.02 -49.67
C VAL A 113 -0.39 1.59 -51.11
N ALA A 114 -1.49 2.05 -51.70
CA ALA A 114 -1.83 1.76 -53.10
C ALA A 114 -0.78 2.29 -54.08
N GLY A 115 -0.22 3.47 -53.82
CA GLY A 115 0.90 4.03 -54.57
C GLY A 115 2.19 3.20 -54.44
N ARG A 116 2.43 2.57 -53.27
CA ARG A 116 3.55 1.64 -53.08
C ARG A 116 3.34 0.34 -53.87
N ARG A 117 2.15 -0.25 -53.79
CA ARG A 117 1.80 -1.48 -54.52
C ARG A 117 2.00 -1.30 -56.02
N ARG A 118 1.44 -0.23 -56.59
CA ARG A 118 1.58 0.11 -58.02
C ARG A 118 3.02 0.30 -58.47
N ARG A 119 3.86 1.01 -57.69
CA ARG A 119 5.27 1.26 -58.05
C ARG A 119 6.15 0.02 -57.99
N SER A 120 5.77 -0.94 -57.15
CA SER A 120 6.59 -2.12 -56.85
C SER A 120 6.03 -3.40 -57.50
N GLY A 121 4.95 -3.29 -58.29
CA GLY A 121 4.30 -4.43 -58.93
C GLY A 121 3.66 -5.42 -57.97
N LEU A 122 3.35 -4.98 -56.74
CA LEU A 122 2.83 -5.85 -55.69
C LEU A 122 1.32 -6.06 -55.88
N GLY A 123 0.91 -7.32 -55.74
CA GLY A 123 -0.48 -7.74 -55.68
C GLY A 123 -1.22 -7.24 -54.43
N PRO A 124 -2.54 -7.46 -54.36
CA PRO A 124 -3.37 -7.05 -53.23
C PRO A 124 -3.02 -7.78 -51.92
N ASP A 125 -2.57 -9.01 -52.05
CA ASP A 125 -2.21 -9.88 -50.94
C ASP A 125 -0.71 -9.87 -50.68
N ASP A 126 0.09 -8.97 -51.24
CA ASP A 126 1.53 -8.89 -50.95
C ASP A 126 1.80 -8.03 -49.70
N GLU A 127 2.90 -8.32 -49.00
CA GLU A 127 3.33 -7.62 -47.79
C GLU A 127 3.73 -6.19 -48.14
N VAL A 128 3.21 -5.25 -47.36
CA VAL A 128 3.58 -3.84 -47.47
C VAL A 128 3.86 -3.35 -46.06
N PRO A 129 5.13 -3.42 -45.61
CA PRO A 129 5.49 -2.93 -44.30
C PRO A 129 5.26 -1.42 -44.23
N TYR A 130 4.74 -0.96 -43.11
CA TYR A 130 4.52 0.46 -42.84
C TYR A 130 5.19 0.90 -41.55
N ALA A 131 5.50 2.19 -41.48
CA ALA A 131 5.96 2.87 -40.29
C ALA A 131 5.01 4.04 -40.03
N ALA A 132 4.44 4.10 -38.83
CA ALA A 132 3.52 5.13 -38.39
C ALA A 132 4.11 6.07 -37.33
N GLY A 133 5.39 5.87 -36.98
CA GLY A 133 6.13 6.72 -36.04
C GLY A 133 6.53 6.00 -34.76
N SER A 134 6.50 6.71 -33.63
CA SER A 134 6.81 6.13 -32.32
C SER A 134 6.04 6.82 -31.19
N PHE A 135 5.80 6.08 -30.11
CA PHE A 135 5.43 6.64 -28.82
C PHE A 135 6.66 6.71 -27.92
N VAL A 136 6.80 7.79 -27.16
CA VAL A 136 7.91 7.98 -26.23
C VAL A 136 7.34 8.24 -24.84
N LEU A 137 7.67 7.37 -23.90
CA LEU A 137 7.30 7.53 -22.49
C LEU A 137 8.10 8.70 -21.89
N GLN A 138 7.40 9.63 -21.24
CA GLN A 138 8.00 10.74 -20.51
C GLN A 138 8.12 10.40 -19.03
N GLY A 139 9.15 10.92 -18.33
CA GLY A 139 9.34 10.74 -16.87
C GLY A 139 10.62 9.98 -16.51
N GLN A 140 10.87 9.75 -15.21
CA GLN A 140 12.00 8.95 -14.70
C GLN A 140 11.74 7.44 -14.89
N ALA A 141 11.52 7.05 -16.13
CA ALA A 141 11.17 5.69 -16.49
C ALA A 141 12.41 4.77 -16.35
N GLY A 142 12.60 4.18 -15.17
CA GLY A 142 13.56 3.08 -14.96
C GLY A 142 13.11 1.78 -15.64
N ILE A 143 12.89 1.86 -16.97
CA ILE A 143 12.50 0.76 -17.85
C ILE A 143 13.77 0.05 -18.29
N VAL A 144 13.86 -1.25 -18.02
CA VAL A 144 14.95 -2.09 -18.49
C VAL A 144 14.35 -3.18 -19.36
N GLY A 145 14.74 -3.21 -20.64
CA GLY A 145 14.34 -4.23 -21.59
C GLY A 145 15.42 -4.45 -22.66
N PRO A 146 15.55 -5.68 -23.20
CA PRO A 146 16.59 -6.03 -24.17
C PRO A 146 16.35 -5.44 -25.57
N GLU A 147 15.16 -4.88 -25.85
CA GLU A 147 14.82 -4.17 -27.08
C GLU A 147 14.12 -2.83 -26.74
N ASP A 148 14.83 -1.73 -26.99
CA ASP A 148 14.38 -0.34 -27.20
C ASP A 148 13.65 0.46 -26.09
N GLY A 149 14.20 0.53 -24.87
CA GLY A 149 14.08 1.72 -23.98
C GLY A 149 12.69 2.38 -23.83
N ALA A 150 12.65 3.71 -23.66
CA ALA A 150 11.42 4.51 -23.52
C ALA A 150 10.71 4.79 -24.87
N VAL A 151 11.15 4.19 -25.98
CA VAL A 151 10.71 4.51 -27.35
C VAL A 151 10.03 3.30 -27.97
N LEU A 152 8.74 3.41 -28.26
CA LEU A 152 7.89 2.33 -28.76
C LEU A 152 7.58 2.59 -30.24
N PRO A 153 8.29 1.93 -31.18
CA PRO A 153 8.04 2.12 -32.60
C PRO A 153 6.66 1.58 -33.01
N ILE A 154 5.99 2.33 -33.88
CA ILE A 154 4.69 1.99 -34.45
C ILE A 154 4.92 1.60 -35.91
N GLY A 155 4.67 0.34 -36.21
CA GLY A 155 4.78 -0.23 -37.54
C GLY A 155 4.13 -1.60 -37.58
N GLY A 156 3.93 -2.10 -38.79
CA GLY A 156 3.27 -3.38 -39.03
C GLY A 156 3.14 -3.64 -40.52
N ASP A 157 2.24 -4.54 -40.88
CA ASP A 157 1.92 -4.83 -42.28
C ASP A 157 0.57 -4.22 -42.68
N ALA A 158 0.49 -3.63 -43.88
CA ALA A 158 -0.73 -3.01 -44.36
C ALA A 158 -1.94 -3.98 -44.42
N ARG A 159 -1.71 -5.29 -44.55
CA ARG A 159 -2.75 -6.32 -44.53
C ARG A 159 -3.50 -6.40 -43.20
N GLU A 160 -2.89 -5.95 -42.10
CA GLU A 160 -3.49 -5.92 -40.76
C GLU A 160 -4.57 -4.82 -40.62
N VAL A 161 -4.62 -3.89 -41.59
CA VAL A 161 -5.49 -2.72 -41.55
C VAL A 161 -6.55 -2.81 -42.63
N ALA A 162 -7.82 -2.98 -42.23
CA ALA A 162 -8.93 -3.21 -43.14
C ALA A 162 -9.10 -2.15 -44.24
N THR A 163 -8.77 -0.88 -43.98
CA THR A 163 -8.84 0.20 -44.99
C THR A 163 -7.85 0.02 -46.14
N PHE A 164 -6.82 -0.81 -45.97
CA PHE A 164 -5.84 -1.10 -47.03
C PHE A 164 -6.15 -2.40 -47.79
N ALA A 165 -7.24 -3.08 -47.43
CA ALA A 165 -7.72 -4.25 -48.16
C ALA A 165 -8.08 -3.88 -49.61
N ALA A 166 -7.94 -4.84 -50.52
CA ALA A 166 -8.18 -4.61 -51.94
C ALA A 166 -9.65 -4.60 -52.35
N LYS A 167 -10.54 -5.17 -51.53
CA LYS A 167 -11.97 -5.35 -51.83
C LYS A 167 -12.82 -4.77 -50.71
N ASP A 168 -13.84 -4.00 -51.07
CA ASP A 168 -14.85 -3.42 -50.17
C ASP A 168 -14.24 -2.67 -48.96
N ALA A 169 -13.12 -1.97 -49.19
CA ALA A 169 -12.38 -1.31 -48.12
C ALA A 169 -13.20 -0.16 -47.49
N PRO A 170 -13.33 -0.12 -46.16
CA PRO A 170 -14.00 0.98 -45.48
C PRO A 170 -13.22 2.29 -45.66
N ALA A 171 -13.92 3.43 -45.58
CA ALA A 171 -13.32 4.75 -45.73
C ALA A 171 -12.21 5.03 -44.69
N SER A 172 -12.33 4.44 -43.51
CA SER A 172 -11.34 4.46 -42.43
C SER A 172 -11.42 3.18 -41.60
N SER A 173 -10.35 2.84 -40.91
CA SER A 173 -10.30 1.70 -39.98
C SER A 173 -9.46 2.07 -38.77
N THR A 174 -9.90 1.61 -37.61
CA THR A 174 -9.19 1.77 -36.35
C THR A 174 -8.46 0.48 -36.03
N LEU A 175 -7.17 0.61 -35.75
CA LEU A 175 -6.32 -0.46 -35.27
C LEU A 175 -5.97 -0.17 -33.81
N GLU A 176 -6.14 -1.15 -32.94
CA GLU A 176 -5.64 -1.10 -31.57
C GLU A 176 -4.16 -1.49 -31.57
N PHE A 177 -3.32 -0.56 -31.12
CA PHE A 177 -1.90 -0.80 -30.90
C PHE A 177 -1.65 -1.03 -29.42
N THR A 178 -1.06 -2.17 -29.09
CA THR A 178 -0.71 -2.54 -27.72
C THR A 178 0.75 -2.94 -27.65
N ARG A 179 1.52 -2.28 -26.78
CA ARG A 179 2.90 -2.64 -26.47
C ARG A 179 3.05 -2.87 -24.98
N SER A 180 3.51 -4.06 -24.62
CA SER A 180 3.87 -4.40 -23.26
C SER A 180 5.33 -4.07 -22.97
N TYR A 181 5.61 -3.68 -21.73
CA TYR A 181 6.94 -3.60 -21.17
C TYR A 181 6.91 -4.13 -19.73
N ARG A 182 8.07 -4.37 -19.15
CA ARG A 182 8.20 -4.80 -17.76
C ARG A 182 9.22 -3.93 -17.05
N LEU A 183 8.91 -3.52 -15.83
CA LEU A 183 9.88 -2.80 -15.01
C LEU A 183 10.89 -3.77 -14.41
N SER A 184 12.15 -3.33 -14.31
CA SER A 184 13.13 -4.10 -13.55
C SER A 184 12.66 -4.20 -12.10
N PRO A 185 12.80 -5.38 -11.48
CA PRO A 185 12.48 -5.53 -10.07
C PRO A 185 13.43 -4.63 -9.27
N GLU A 186 12.90 -3.55 -8.71
CA GLU A 186 13.58 -2.83 -7.64
C GLU A 186 13.42 -3.62 -6.34
N PRO A 187 14.48 -3.70 -5.52
CA PRO A 187 14.52 -4.66 -4.43
C PRO A 187 13.48 -4.45 -3.33
N ASP A 188 12.91 -3.25 -3.13
CA ASP A 188 11.83 -2.99 -2.16
C ASP A 188 11.14 -1.63 -2.44
N GLY A 189 9.82 -1.54 -2.16
CA GLY A 189 9.16 -0.25 -1.86
C GLY A 189 8.28 0.40 -2.93
N LEU A 190 7.95 -0.27 -4.05
CA LEU A 190 7.06 0.31 -5.07
C LEU A 190 5.58 0.37 -4.65
N ALA A 191 5.14 -0.50 -3.75
CA ALA A 191 3.81 -0.44 -3.15
C ALA A 191 3.85 -0.74 -1.66
N SER A 192 3.85 0.33 -0.87
CA SER A 192 3.49 0.24 0.54
C SER A 192 1.98 0.23 0.67
N LEU A 193 1.33 -0.86 0.25
CA LEU A 193 -0.08 -1.11 0.53
C LEU A 193 -0.17 -1.97 1.79
N TRP A 194 -0.88 -1.46 2.80
CA TRP A 194 -1.05 -2.14 4.08
C TRP A 194 -2.52 -2.44 4.29
N ILE A 195 -2.80 -3.66 4.74
CA ILE A 195 -4.11 -4.11 5.16
C ILE A 195 -3.97 -4.60 6.59
N THR A 196 -4.58 -3.86 7.52
CA THR A 196 -4.43 -4.08 8.95
C THR A 196 -5.78 -4.40 9.56
N PRO A 197 -5.99 -5.64 10.04
CA PRO A 197 -7.20 -6.00 10.76
C PRO A 197 -7.07 -5.61 12.24
N SER A 198 -8.18 -5.21 12.85
CA SER A 198 -8.34 -5.05 14.29
C SER A 198 -9.75 -5.46 14.72
N ILE A 199 -9.93 -5.79 16.00
CA ILE A 199 -11.24 -6.12 16.59
C ILE A 199 -11.52 -5.08 17.66
N VAL A 200 -12.76 -4.61 17.80
CA VAL A 200 -13.12 -3.61 18.81
C VAL A 200 -13.48 -4.30 20.13
N PRO A 201 -12.67 -4.19 21.21
CA PRO A 201 -12.95 -4.91 22.45
C PRO A 201 -14.17 -4.37 23.21
N ASP A 202 -14.43 -3.07 23.10
CA ASP A 202 -15.56 -2.41 23.78
C ASP A 202 -16.92 -2.79 23.16
N ALA A 203 -16.91 -3.32 21.93
CA ALA A 203 -18.09 -3.89 21.26
C ALA A 203 -18.17 -5.41 21.48
N GLU A 204 -17.68 -5.91 22.62
CA GLU A 204 -17.65 -7.34 22.99
C GLU A 204 -17.02 -8.24 21.92
N ARG A 205 -16.12 -7.70 21.08
CA ARG A 205 -15.49 -8.38 19.94
C ARG A 205 -16.44 -8.75 18.78
N HIS A 206 -17.60 -8.11 18.68
CA HIS A 206 -18.52 -8.31 17.54
C HIS A 206 -18.14 -7.50 16.30
N VAL A 207 -17.17 -6.58 16.41
CA VAL A 207 -16.81 -5.65 15.33
C VAL A 207 -15.40 -5.92 14.84
N LEU A 208 -15.27 -6.23 13.56
CA LEU A 208 -14.02 -6.24 12.81
C LEU A 208 -13.82 -4.88 12.14
N VAL A 209 -12.61 -4.35 12.27
CA VAL A 209 -12.14 -3.16 11.56
C VAL A 209 -11.01 -3.57 10.64
N VAL A 210 -11.09 -3.20 9.36
CA VAL A 210 -10.00 -3.43 8.40
C VAL A 210 -9.58 -2.09 7.83
N ASP A 211 -8.36 -1.67 8.17
CA ASP A 211 -7.74 -0.46 7.63
C ASP A 211 -6.91 -0.81 6.40
N ILE A 212 -7.23 -0.18 5.27
CA ILE A 212 -6.47 -0.26 4.01
C ILE A 212 -5.71 1.05 3.86
N GLN A 213 -4.38 1.00 3.90
CA GLN A 213 -3.51 2.18 3.90
C GLN A 213 -2.53 2.16 2.73
N TRP A 214 -2.29 3.34 2.14
CA TRP A 214 -1.37 3.51 1.00
C TRP A 214 -0.36 4.67 1.22
N PRO A 215 0.45 4.64 2.29
CA PRO A 215 1.30 5.76 2.69
C PRO A 215 2.34 6.18 1.64
N GLU A 216 3.01 5.23 1.00
CA GLU A 216 4.14 5.46 0.08
C GLU A 216 4.06 4.48 -1.11
N VAL A 217 3.13 4.70 -2.03
CA VAL A 217 3.03 3.93 -3.29
C VAL A 217 3.64 4.74 -4.43
N GLY A 218 4.54 4.13 -5.21
CA GLY A 218 5.25 4.77 -6.32
C GLY A 218 6.71 5.13 -6.01
N ARG A 219 7.47 5.49 -7.06
CA ARG A 219 8.90 5.79 -6.96
C ARG A 219 9.24 7.12 -6.30
N ASP A 220 8.40 8.14 -6.51
CA ASP A 220 8.62 9.47 -5.93
C ASP A 220 8.05 9.52 -4.50
N ARG A 221 8.93 9.45 -3.51
CA ARG A 221 8.55 9.54 -2.09
C ARG A 221 7.98 10.92 -1.72
N HIS A 222 8.30 11.97 -2.47
CA HIS A 222 7.79 13.32 -2.22
C HIS A 222 6.42 13.54 -2.86
N ASN A 223 6.07 12.76 -3.87
CA ASN A 223 4.77 12.78 -4.54
C ASN A 223 4.28 11.37 -4.87
N PRO A 224 3.90 10.57 -3.86
CA PRO A 224 3.42 9.21 -4.07
C PRO A 224 2.06 9.21 -4.77
N LEU A 225 1.76 8.10 -5.43
CA LEU A 225 0.54 7.92 -6.21
C LEU A 225 -0.70 8.00 -5.30
N GLY A 226 -1.68 8.77 -5.74
CA GLY A 226 -2.99 8.85 -5.09
C GLY A 226 -3.84 7.64 -5.45
N LEU A 227 -4.54 7.06 -4.48
CA LEU A 227 -5.57 6.06 -4.73
C LEU A 227 -6.81 6.76 -5.29
N ASP A 228 -7.23 6.36 -6.49
CA ASP A 228 -8.39 6.93 -7.17
C ASP A 228 -9.67 6.20 -6.72
N THR A 229 -9.67 4.88 -6.88
CA THR A 229 -10.78 4.02 -6.48
C THR A 229 -10.31 2.63 -6.07
N ILE A 230 -11.10 1.96 -5.24
CA ILE A 230 -11.02 0.52 -5.03
C ILE A 230 -12.12 -0.11 -5.88
N ASP A 231 -11.71 -0.73 -6.98
CA ASP A 231 -12.61 -1.33 -7.96
C ASP A 231 -13.33 -2.53 -7.35
N VAL A 232 -12.60 -3.38 -6.59
CA VAL A 232 -13.14 -4.56 -5.91
C VAL A 232 -12.43 -4.75 -4.58
N LEU A 233 -13.19 -4.97 -3.51
CA LEU A 233 -12.69 -5.50 -2.24
C LEU A 233 -13.49 -6.75 -1.89
N ARG A 234 -12.80 -7.86 -1.69
CA ARG A 234 -13.36 -9.13 -1.21
C ARG A 234 -12.69 -9.51 0.09
N ILE A 235 -13.50 -9.78 1.10
CA ILE A 235 -13.07 -10.28 2.40
C ILE A 235 -13.74 -11.63 2.64
N ASN A 236 -12.93 -12.66 2.84
CA ASN A 236 -13.34 -14.00 3.21
C ASN A 236 -13.12 -14.18 4.71
N CYS A 237 -14.22 -14.44 5.43
CA CYS A 237 -14.23 -14.67 6.87
C CYS A 237 -14.95 -15.97 7.23
N PRO A 238 -14.71 -16.54 8.41
CA PRO A 238 -15.44 -17.68 8.94
C PRO A 238 -16.96 -17.48 9.01
N VAL A 239 -17.74 -18.51 8.65
CA VAL A 239 -19.20 -18.49 8.84
C VAL A 239 -19.62 -18.52 10.31
N THR A 240 -18.74 -18.98 11.20
CA THR A 240 -18.97 -19.12 12.64
C THR A 240 -19.24 -17.78 13.32
N TRP A 241 -18.76 -16.67 12.74
CA TRP A 241 -19.02 -15.31 13.22
C TRP A 241 -20.48 -14.87 13.00
N GLY A 242 -21.32 -15.68 12.35
CA GLY A 242 -22.75 -15.40 12.17
C GLY A 242 -23.02 -14.47 10.98
N ASN A 243 -24.16 -13.80 10.97
CA ASN A 243 -24.53 -12.85 9.93
C ASN A 243 -23.90 -11.46 10.16
N VAL A 244 -23.81 -10.66 9.09
CA VAL A 244 -23.40 -9.25 9.20
C VAL A 244 -24.61 -8.43 9.63
N GLU A 245 -24.50 -7.73 10.75
CA GLU A 245 -25.57 -6.90 11.32
C GLU A 245 -25.40 -5.42 10.99
N GLY A 246 -24.16 -4.97 10.77
CA GLY A 246 -23.83 -3.57 10.53
C GLY A 246 -22.57 -3.39 9.69
N HIS A 247 -22.52 -2.30 8.92
CA HIS A 247 -21.37 -1.93 8.10
C HIS A 247 -21.38 -0.43 7.80
N ASN A 248 -20.21 0.16 7.59
CA ASN A 248 -20.09 1.58 7.21
C ASN A 248 -20.10 1.83 5.68
N HIS A 249 -19.80 0.81 4.86
CA HIS A 249 -19.87 0.87 3.41
C HIS A 249 -20.79 -0.23 2.86
N GLU A 250 -21.68 0.15 1.93
CA GLU A 250 -22.67 -0.74 1.35
C GLU A 250 -22.02 -1.91 0.60
N MET A 251 -22.32 -3.14 1.02
CA MET A 251 -21.86 -4.35 0.35
C MET A 251 -22.71 -4.65 -0.87
N VAL A 252 -22.06 -5.02 -1.97
CA VAL A 252 -22.76 -5.45 -3.19
C VAL A 252 -23.18 -6.91 -3.08
N ARG A 253 -22.39 -7.73 -2.39
CA ARG A 253 -22.66 -9.16 -2.27
C ARG A 253 -22.17 -9.75 -0.95
N VAL A 254 -23.00 -10.63 -0.40
CA VAL A 254 -22.65 -11.56 0.67
C VAL A 254 -22.96 -12.96 0.18
N ALA A 255 -21.94 -13.81 0.08
CA ALA A 255 -22.09 -15.19 -0.36
C ALA A 255 -21.52 -16.14 0.69
N VAL A 256 -22.23 -17.24 0.94
CA VAL A 256 -21.71 -18.37 1.72
C VAL A 256 -21.35 -19.46 0.73
N GLY A 257 -20.10 -19.91 0.75
CA GLY A 257 -19.64 -20.92 -0.18
C GLY A 257 -18.13 -20.91 -0.33
N GLY A 258 -17.52 -22.07 -0.11
CA GLY A 258 -16.08 -22.25 -0.10
C GLY A 258 -15.62 -22.92 1.19
N VAL A 259 -14.49 -23.60 1.12
CA VAL A 259 -13.84 -24.24 2.28
C VAL A 259 -12.43 -23.68 2.32
N ALA A 260 -12.06 -23.05 3.43
CA ALA A 260 -10.68 -22.62 3.67
C ALA A 260 -9.73 -23.83 3.70
N GLU A 261 -8.43 -23.62 3.56
CA GLU A 261 -7.43 -24.71 3.61
C GLU A 261 -7.54 -25.56 4.91
N ALA A 262 -8.09 -24.99 5.99
CA ALA A 262 -8.33 -25.65 7.27
C ALA A 262 -9.67 -26.41 7.39
N GLY A 263 -10.45 -26.54 6.30
CA GLY A 263 -11.74 -27.25 6.33
C GLY A 263 -12.92 -26.44 6.88
N GLN A 264 -12.71 -25.17 7.23
CA GLN A 264 -13.73 -24.26 7.76
C GLN A 264 -14.53 -23.63 6.61
N GLU A 265 -15.85 -23.59 6.75
CA GLU A 265 -16.72 -22.89 5.79
C GLU A 265 -16.46 -21.38 5.85
N ILE A 266 -16.41 -20.76 4.67
CA ILE A 266 -16.15 -19.32 4.53
C ILE A 266 -17.35 -18.56 3.97
N ARG A 267 -17.50 -17.33 4.46
CA ARG A 267 -18.38 -16.29 3.97
C ARG A 267 -17.54 -15.26 3.23
N THR A 268 -17.93 -14.93 2.00
CA THR A 268 -17.32 -13.87 1.20
C THR A 268 -18.20 -12.62 1.28
N LEU A 269 -17.58 -11.51 1.69
CA LEU A 269 -18.12 -10.16 1.69
C LEU A 269 -17.46 -9.39 0.54
N GLU A 270 -18.26 -8.75 -0.31
CA GLU A 270 -17.76 -8.10 -1.52
C GLU A 270 -18.33 -6.69 -1.67
N TRP A 271 -17.42 -5.76 -1.95
CA TRP A 271 -17.68 -4.37 -2.30
C TRP A 271 -17.13 -4.10 -3.70
N GLU A 272 -17.85 -3.32 -4.50
CA GLU A 272 -17.40 -2.88 -5.81
C GLU A 272 -17.45 -1.35 -5.88
N HIS A 273 -16.51 -0.75 -6.61
CA HIS A 273 -16.45 0.70 -6.86
C HIS A 273 -16.51 1.55 -5.57
N LEU A 274 -15.70 1.20 -4.57
CA LEU A 274 -15.55 2.00 -3.37
C LEU A 274 -14.88 3.33 -3.72
N THR A 275 -15.59 4.41 -3.42
CA THR A 275 -15.12 5.78 -3.62
C THR A 275 -14.62 6.34 -2.29
N LEU A 276 -13.46 7.00 -2.35
CA LEU A 276 -12.83 7.60 -1.17
C LEU A 276 -13.32 9.02 -0.97
N SER A 277 -13.71 9.34 0.27
CA SER A 277 -13.93 10.71 0.73
C SER A 277 -12.63 11.53 0.75
N ASP A 278 -12.76 12.86 0.79
CA ASP A 278 -11.59 13.76 0.85
C ASP A 278 -10.74 13.48 2.11
N GLU A 279 -11.36 13.17 3.24
CA GLU A 279 -10.66 12.85 4.48
C GLU A 279 -9.86 11.53 4.39
N GLU A 280 -10.42 10.49 3.76
CA GLU A 280 -9.73 9.22 3.52
C GLU A 280 -8.56 9.37 2.55
N ARG A 281 -8.71 10.23 1.53
CA ARG A 281 -7.63 10.58 0.59
C ARG A 281 -6.49 11.32 1.30
N GLU A 282 -6.82 12.27 2.17
CA GLU A 282 -5.83 13.03 2.96
C GLU A 282 -5.10 12.14 3.97
N LYS A 283 -5.83 11.27 4.69
CA LYS A 283 -5.25 10.32 5.65
C LYS A 283 -4.55 9.13 4.99
N ARG A 284 -4.81 8.91 3.70
CA ARG A 284 -4.37 7.73 2.93
C ARG A 284 -4.76 6.41 3.59
N CYS A 285 -5.97 6.38 4.13
CA CYS A 285 -6.51 5.27 4.89
C CYS A 285 -8.01 5.17 4.64
N LEU A 286 -8.46 3.99 4.21
CA LEU A 286 -9.86 3.61 4.17
C LEU A 286 -10.11 2.63 5.31
N THR A 287 -11.11 2.92 6.14
CA THR A 287 -11.46 2.08 7.30
C THR A 287 -12.77 1.37 7.03
N MET A 288 -12.74 0.04 6.97
CA MET A 288 -13.93 -0.80 6.85
C MET A 288 -14.37 -1.26 8.24
N LEU A 289 -15.60 -0.96 8.64
CA LEU A 289 -16.22 -1.41 9.88
C LEU A 289 -17.28 -2.46 9.56
N ILE A 290 -17.19 -3.64 10.16
CA ILE A 290 -18.10 -4.76 9.92
C ILE A 290 -18.51 -5.34 11.28
N GLN A 291 -19.80 -5.29 11.59
CA GLN A 291 -20.39 -5.86 12.80
C GLN A 291 -21.03 -7.21 12.49
N PHE A 292 -20.75 -8.20 13.33
CA PHE A 292 -21.21 -9.57 13.21
C PHE A 292 -22.14 -9.97 14.37
N GLU A 293 -23.05 -10.89 14.09
CA GLU A 293 -23.99 -11.49 15.05
C GLU A 293 -23.26 -12.21 16.21
N HIS A 294 -22.15 -12.88 15.93
CA HIS A 294 -21.32 -13.54 16.95
C HIS A 294 -19.95 -12.88 17.09
N GLN A 295 -19.26 -13.22 18.17
CA GLN A 295 -17.91 -12.71 18.44
C GLN A 295 -16.92 -13.15 17.34
N VAL A 296 -16.06 -12.22 16.96
CA VAL A 296 -14.92 -12.48 16.08
C VAL A 296 -13.83 -13.15 16.90
N GLU A 297 -13.47 -14.38 16.53
CA GLU A 297 -12.47 -15.17 17.24
C GLU A 297 -11.06 -14.66 16.94
N ALA A 298 -10.31 -14.36 18.00
CA ALA A 298 -8.98 -13.75 17.87
C ALA A 298 -7.93 -14.68 17.24
N ASN A 299 -8.18 -15.99 17.13
CA ASN A 299 -7.24 -16.95 16.54
C ASN A 299 -7.57 -17.31 15.08
N ASP A 300 -8.65 -16.76 14.53
CA ASP A 300 -9.07 -17.04 13.17
C ASP A 300 -8.21 -16.28 12.14
N ASN A 301 -8.37 -16.64 10.86
CA ASN A 301 -7.70 -15.99 9.74
C ASN A 301 -8.71 -15.28 8.85
N LEU A 302 -8.32 -14.10 8.38
CA LEU A 302 -8.97 -13.35 7.33
C LEU A 302 -8.22 -13.60 6.02
N SER A 303 -8.93 -13.71 4.90
CA SER A 303 -8.27 -13.68 3.58
C SER A 303 -9.09 -12.87 2.60
N GLY A 304 -8.56 -12.58 1.43
CA GLY A 304 -9.32 -11.80 0.46
C GLY A 304 -8.52 -11.32 -0.72
N HIS A 305 -9.17 -10.47 -1.50
CA HIS A 305 -8.66 -9.89 -2.72
C HIS A 305 -9.03 -8.42 -2.79
N LEU A 306 -8.10 -7.60 -3.28
CA LEU A 306 -8.28 -6.16 -3.45
C LEU A 306 -7.79 -5.76 -4.85
N GLU A 307 -8.67 -5.17 -5.65
CA GLU A 307 -8.33 -4.49 -6.90
C GLU A 307 -8.48 -2.99 -6.70
N ALA A 308 -7.39 -2.26 -6.93
CA ALA A 308 -7.31 -0.84 -6.69
C ALA A 308 -6.68 -0.11 -7.87
N THR A 309 -7.22 1.05 -8.23
CA THR A 309 -6.69 1.92 -9.28
C THR A 309 -6.09 3.17 -8.65
N LEU A 310 -4.81 3.43 -8.96
CA LEU A 310 -4.07 4.63 -8.58
C LEU A 310 -3.90 5.57 -9.77
N ASP A 311 -3.85 6.85 -9.49
CA ASP A 311 -3.47 7.89 -10.44
C ASP A 311 -1.96 7.94 -10.64
N GLY A 312 -1.51 7.83 -11.90
CA GLY A 312 -0.10 7.83 -12.28
C GLY A 312 0.49 6.43 -12.44
N SER A 313 1.83 6.37 -12.56
CA SER A 313 2.57 5.15 -12.88
C SER A 313 3.64 4.83 -11.84
N LEU A 314 3.89 3.55 -11.61
CA LEU A 314 4.99 3.06 -10.78
C LEU A 314 6.34 3.25 -11.48
N SER A 315 6.38 3.25 -12.82
CA SER A 315 7.60 3.56 -13.56
C SER A 315 8.09 4.99 -13.35
N GLY A 316 7.23 5.90 -12.89
CA GLY A 316 7.49 7.34 -12.85
C GLY A 316 7.23 8.04 -14.18
N ALA A 317 6.58 7.35 -15.12
CA ALA A 317 6.09 7.95 -16.35
C ALA A 317 4.89 8.87 -16.09
N ASP A 318 4.96 10.11 -16.57
CA ASP A 318 3.94 11.15 -16.39
C ASP A 318 3.16 11.46 -17.67
N GLY A 319 3.57 10.87 -18.80
CA GLY A 319 2.90 11.08 -20.09
C GLY A 319 3.51 10.31 -21.24
N ILE A 320 2.90 10.47 -22.42
CA ILE A 320 3.33 9.83 -23.66
C ILE A 320 3.39 10.87 -24.78
N ARG A 321 4.55 11.02 -25.44
CA ARG A 321 4.65 11.81 -26.67
C ARG A 321 4.52 10.91 -27.88
N ALA A 322 3.82 11.38 -28.90
CA ALA A 322 3.79 10.73 -30.20
C ALA A 322 4.64 11.49 -31.21
N TYR A 323 5.38 10.76 -32.03
CA TYR A 323 6.11 11.28 -33.18
C TYR A 323 5.65 10.55 -34.43
N ASN A 324 5.59 11.25 -35.57
CA ASN A 324 5.28 10.63 -36.85
C ASN A 324 6.49 9.85 -37.42
N ALA A 325 6.30 9.15 -38.54
CA ALA A 325 7.36 8.37 -39.20
C ALA A 325 8.58 9.19 -39.65
N LEU A 326 8.48 10.52 -39.68
CA LEU A 326 9.57 11.44 -40.04
C LEU A 326 10.22 12.09 -38.80
N GLY A 327 9.75 11.76 -37.59
CA GLY A 327 10.26 12.29 -36.33
C GLY A 327 9.66 13.62 -35.89
N GLU A 328 8.63 14.13 -36.57
CA GLU A 328 7.94 15.35 -36.12
C GLU A 328 6.94 15.02 -35.01
N TYR A 329 6.80 15.95 -34.07
CA TYR A 329 5.83 15.84 -33.00
C TYR A 329 4.40 15.75 -33.55
N ARG A 330 3.62 14.85 -32.95
CA ARG A 330 2.22 14.64 -33.27
C ARG A 330 1.37 15.01 -32.06
N ASN A 331 0.32 15.79 -32.32
CA ASN A 331 -0.72 16.04 -31.33
C ASN A 331 -1.44 14.72 -30.99
N VAL A 332 -1.54 14.45 -29.70
CA VAL A 332 -2.32 13.35 -29.12
C VAL A 332 -3.49 13.94 -28.33
N PRO A 333 -4.56 13.17 -28.11
CA PRO A 333 -5.66 13.58 -27.23
C PRO A 333 -5.15 13.90 -25.82
N ASP A 334 -5.72 14.93 -25.20
CA ASP A 334 -5.46 15.36 -23.83
C ASP A 334 -6.79 15.24 -23.05
N PRO A 335 -6.82 14.67 -21.83
CA PRO A 335 -5.71 14.10 -21.06
C PRO A 335 -5.30 12.68 -21.48
N ILE A 336 -3.99 12.43 -21.49
CA ILE A 336 -3.42 11.07 -21.54
C ILE A 336 -3.70 10.41 -20.19
N ARG A 337 -4.36 9.25 -20.19
CA ARG A 337 -4.63 8.55 -18.93
C ARG A 337 -3.44 7.68 -18.56
N VAL A 338 -2.84 7.98 -17.42
CA VAL A 338 -1.80 7.18 -16.82
C VAL A 338 -2.35 6.62 -15.52
N LYS A 339 -2.49 5.30 -15.44
CA LYS A 339 -3.09 4.60 -14.30
C LYS A 339 -2.25 3.40 -13.90
N THR A 340 -2.23 3.12 -12.61
CA THR A 340 -1.67 1.89 -12.05
C THR A 340 -2.78 1.07 -11.43
N ARG A 341 -2.86 -0.21 -11.78
CA ARG A 341 -3.75 -1.18 -11.14
C ARG A 341 -2.94 -2.04 -10.17
N VAL A 342 -3.43 -2.14 -8.94
CA VAL A 342 -2.88 -3.01 -7.91
C VAL A 342 -3.88 -4.14 -7.68
N GLU A 343 -3.43 -5.36 -7.92
CA GLU A 343 -4.14 -6.59 -7.59
C GLU A 343 -3.45 -7.20 -6.36
N ALA A 344 -4.12 -7.18 -5.20
CA ALA A 344 -3.56 -7.64 -3.93
C ALA A 344 -4.37 -8.79 -3.35
N ASP A 345 -3.74 -9.98 -3.26
CA ASP A 345 -4.27 -11.09 -2.47
C ASP A 345 -3.72 -10.99 -1.04
N PHE A 346 -4.57 -11.20 -0.04
CA PHE A 346 -4.14 -11.12 1.36
C PHE A 346 -4.59 -12.30 2.22
N SER A 347 -3.77 -12.63 3.21
CA SER A 347 -4.06 -13.60 4.28
C SER A 347 -3.55 -13.05 5.61
N LEU A 348 -4.44 -12.77 6.55
CA LEU A 348 -4.15 -12.06 7.78
C LEU A 348 -4.60 -12.88 8.97
N SER A 349 -3.66 -13.30 9.82
CA SER A 349 -3.99 -13.99 11.06
C SER A 349 -4.37 -13.00 12.14
N LEU A 350 -5.57 -13.16 12.70
CA LEU A 350 -6.05 -12.32 13.79
C LEU A 350 -5.29 -12.57 15.10
N ALA A 351 -4.62 -13.74 15.23
CA ALA A 351 -3.80 -14.07 16.40
C ALA A 351 -2.64 -13.09 16.61
N SER A 352 -2.27 -12.41 15.53
CA SER A 352 -1.22 -11.40 15.47
C SER A 352 -1.65 -10.04 16.00
N ILE A 353 -2.97 -9.80 16.09
CA ILE A 353 -3.54 -8.52 16.50
C ILE A 353 -3.35 -8.38 18.01
N ARG A 354 -2.36 -7.58 18.39
CA ARG A 354 -2.13 -7.24 19.80
C ARG A 354 -3.05 -6.10 20.20
N TYR A 355 -4.11 -6.39 20.95
CA TYR A 355 -4.90 -5.35 21.60
C TYR A 355 -4.03 -4.62 22.62
N GLN A 356 -3.92 -3.30 22.53
CA GLN A 356 -3.48 -2.50 23.67
C GLN A 356 -4.65 -1.64 24.11
N ALA A 357 -5.66 -2.30 24.69
CA ALA A 357 -6.68 -1.59 25.47
C ALA A 357 -6.18 -1.44 26.90
N VAL A 358 -6.67 -0.44 27.61
CA VAL A 358 -6.39 -0.27 29.05
C VAL A 358 -7.65 -0.60 29.83
N ARG A 359 -7.61 -1.65 30.65
CA ARG A 359 -8.71 -2.05 31.52
C ARG A 359 -8.49 -1.53 32.94
N VAL A 360 -9.59 -1.26 33.63
CA VAL A 360 -9.64 -0.85 35.04
C VAL A 360 -10.33 -1.96 35.83
N TYR A 361 -9.80 -2.30 37.00
CA TYR A 361 -10.38 -3.26 37.92
C TYR A 361 -10.37 -2.75 39.37
N PRO A 362 -11.49 -2.84 40.11
CA PRO A 362 -12.80 -3.33 39.66
C PRO A 362 -13.44 -2.40 38.62
N ASP A 363 -14.19 -2.96 37.67
CA ASP A 363 -14.95 -2.19 36.69
C ASP A 363 -16.17 -1.56 37.38
N ARG A 364 -16.18 -0.23 37.48
CA ARG A 364 -17.21 0.54 38.20
C ARG A 364 -18.24 1.17 37.26
N ALA A 365 -18.15 0.92 35.94
CA ALA A 365 -19.08 1.47 34.94
C ALA A 365 -20.33 0.60 34.72
N GLY A 366 -20.36 -0.62 35.26
CA GLY A 366 -21.53 -1.51 35.19
C GLY A 366 -22.70 -1.04 36.07
N THR A 367 -23.91 -1.06 35.51
CA THR A 367 -25.18 -0.83 36.19
C THR A 367 -25.38 -1.79 37.37
N ASP A 368 -25.98 -1.26 38.43
CA ASP A 368 -26.48 -1.91 39.66
C ASP A 368 -25.49 -2.09 40.84
N GLY A 369 -25.67 -1.24 41.85
CA GLY A 369 -25.76 -1.71 43.24
C GLY A 369 -24.72 -1.26 44.26
N GLU A 370 -23.43 -1.26 43.95
CA GLU A 370 -22.37 -1.05 44.97
C GLU A 370 -21.33 -0.02 44.53
N ARG A 371 -21.72 1.25 44.44
CA ARG A 371 -20.79 2.34 44.08
C ARG A 371 -19.83 2.74 45.20
N ASP A 372 -20.08 2.30 46.45
CA ASP A 372 -19.40 2.81 47.64
C ASP A 372 -18.86 1.74 48.61
N THR A 373 -18.81 0.45 48.24
CA THR A 373 -18.32 -0.58 49.17
C THR A 373 -16.81 -0.47 49.35
N PRO A 374 -16.30 -0.17 50.57
CA PRO A 374 -14.87 -0.10 50.84
C PRO A 374 -14.22 -1.48 50.60
N ALA A 375 -12.97 -1.48 50.16
CA ALA A 375 -12.14 -2.67 50.14
C ALA A 375 -11.96 -3.27 51.55
N GLY A 376 -12.07 -2.44 52.59
CA GLY A 376 -12.13 -2.84 54.00
C GLY A 376 -12.32 -1.64 54.91
N GLU A 377 -12.85 -1.88 56.10
CA GLU A 377 -12.98 -0.90 57.21
C GLU A 377 -12.16 -1.39 58.41
N TYR A 378 -11.38 -0.49 59.00
CA TYR A 378 -10.44 -0.80 60.07
C TYR A 378 -10.55 0.22 61.21
N GLY A 379 -10.54 -0.23 62.46
CA GLY A 379 -10.56 0.62 63.66
C GLY A 379 -9.21 1.27 63.97
N ILE A 380 -8.57 1.89 62.98
CA ILE A 380 -7.27 2.58 63.10
C ILE A 380 -7.38 4.02 62.60
N VAL A 381 -6.50 4.86 63.13
CA VAL A 381 -6.38 6.26 62.71
C VAL A 381 -5.64 6.32 61.36
N PRO A 382 -6.19 7.01 60.34
CA PRO A 382 -5.52 7.23 59.06
C PRO A 382 -4.45 8.33 59.18
N ASP A 383 -3.47 8.15 60.06
CA ASP A 383 -2.38 9.10 60.28
C ASP A 383 -1.15 8.82 59.40
N HIS A 384 -0.15 9.70 59.49
CA HIS A 384 1.10 9.54 58.76
C HIS A 384 1.84 8.23 59.11
N ARG A 385 1.67 7.65 60.31
CA ARG A 385 2.33 6.39 60.70
C ARG A 385 1.68 5.21 59.99
N THR A 386 0.36 5.19 59.91
CA THR A 386 -0.42 4.23 59.12
C THR A 386 0.00 4.29 57.65
N VAL A 387 0.10 5.50 57.09
CA VAL A 387 0.52 5.70 55.68
C VAL A 387 1.97 5.26 55.46
N ILE A 388 2.90 5.57 56.37
CA ILE A 388 4.30 5.12 56.28
C ILE A 388 4.37 3.59 56.34
N ALA A 389 3.66 2.95 57.27
CA ALA A 389 3.64 1.50 57.38
C ALA A 389 3.09 0.85 56.09
N LEU A 390 2.00 1.39 55.54
CA LEU A 390 1.39 0.90 54.31
C LEU A 390 2.30 1.07 53.11
N THR A 391 2.87 2.26 52.90
CA THR A 391 3.77 2.53 51.76
C THR A 391 5.05 1.69 51.82
N ASN A 392 5.60 1.46 53.01
CA ASN A 392 6.74 0.54 53.20
C ASN A 392 6.37 -0.92 52.87
N ALA A 393 5.18 -1.37 53.28
CA ALA A 393 4.70 -2.71 52.96
C ALA A 393 4.45 -2.92 51.46
N LEU A 394 3.82 -1.93 50.80
CA LEU A 394 3.62 -1.93 49.35
C LEU A 394 4.94 -1.96 48.58
N ALA A 395 5.90 -1.13 48.98
CA ALA A 395 7.24 -1.13 48.39
C ALA A 395 7.96 -2.48 48.59
N GLY A 396 7.85 -3.07 49.79
CA GLY A 396 8.38 -4.40 50.09
C GLY A 396 7.74 -5.53 49.26
N ALA A 397 6.49 -5.35 48.84
CA ALA A 397 5.77 -6.27 47.95
C ALA A 397 6.01 -6.00 46.45
N GLY A 398 6.92 -5.09 46.10
CA GLY A 398 7.27 -4.79 44.69
C GLY A 398 6.32 -3.81 44.01
N TYR A 399 5.53 -3.05 44.76
CA TYR A 399 4.73 -1.94 44.24
C TYR A 399 5.51 -0.62 44.39
N TYR A 400 5.83 0.00 43.26
CA TYR A 400 6.48 1.29 43.24
C TYR A 400 5.48 2.40 43.60
N VAL A 401 5.67 3.03 44.75
CA VAL A 401 4.85 4.17 45.18
C VAL A 401 5.32 5.43 44.46
N LYS A 402 4.48 5.99 43.59
CA LYS A 402 4.80 7.18 42.79
C LYS A 402 4.43 8.47 43.52
N ARG A 403 3.33 8.44 44.28
CA ARG A 403 2.75 9.63 44.92
C ARG A 403 2.00 9.27 46.20
N VAL A 404 2.13 10.14 47.20
CA VAL A 404 1.32 10.15 48.43
C VAL A 404 0.86 11.59 48.65
N LEU A 405 -0.45 11.83 48.69
CA LEU A 405 -1.05 13.14 48.93
C LEU A 405 -1.90 13.10 50.20
N ASP A 406 -1.53 13.90 51.20
CA ASP A 406 -2.41 14.27 52.31
C ASP A 406 -3.34 15.39 51.83
N ASN A 407 -4.64 15.18 51.91
CA ASN A 407 -5.59 16.25 51.60
C ASN A 407 -5.99 16.99 52.87
N PRO A 408 -6.28 18.30 52.78
CA PRO A 408 -6.64 19.10 53.95
C PRO A 408 -7.76 18.44 54.76
N PRO A 409 -7.60 18.33 56.10
CA PRO A 409 -8.62 17.73 56.95
C PRO A 409 -9.94 18.48 56.82
N ARG A 410 -11.05 17.74 56.82
CA ARG A 410 -12.39 18.31 56.80
C ARG A 410 -13.02 18.18 58.17
N SER A 411 -13.77 19.19 58.61
CA SER A 411 -14.55 19.10 59.85
C SER A 411 -15.60 18.00 59.71
N GLY A 412 -15.64 17.07 60.66
CA GLY A 412 -16.69 16.06 60.75
C GLY A 412 -18.03 16.67 61.21
N GLY A 413 -19.05 15.81 61.32
CA GLY A 413 -20.37 16.22 61.82
C GLY A 413 -20.41 16.60 63.31
N ARG A 414 -19.28 16.45 64.04
CA ARG A 414 -19.12 16.78 65.46
C ARG A 414 -17.81 17.53 65.67
N ALA A 415 -17.73 18.33 66.74
CA ALA A 415 -16.59 19.20 67.04
C ALA A 415 -15.30 18.42 67.38
N ASP A 416 -15.42 17.17 67.82
CA ASP A 416 -14.34 16.25 68.21
C ASP A 416 -13.91 15.31 67.06
N VAL A 417 -14.49 15.44 65.86
CA VAL A 417 -14.25 14.53 64.73
C VAL A 417 -13.64 15.27 63.54
N VAL A 418 -12.53 14.74 63.03
CA VAL A 418 -11.86 15.24 61.82
C VAL A 418 -11.84 14.14 60.76
N GLN A 419 -12.22 14.48 59.54
CA GLN A 419 -12.14 13.56 58.41
C GLN A 419 -10.80 13.70 57.69
N ARG A 420 -10.15 12.56 57.45
CA ARG A 420 -8.90 12.44 56.70
C ARG A 420 -9.11 11.77 55.37
N TYR A 421 -8.28 12.17 54.42
CA TYR A 421 -8.24 11.61 53.08
C TYR A 421 -6.79 11.58 52.60
N TRP A 422 -6.32 10.37 52.26
CA TRP A 422 -5.03 10.15 51.63
C TRP A 422 -5.21 9.53 50.25
N ASP A 423 -4.55 10.10 49.26
CA ASP A 423 -4.46 9.57 47.89
C ASP A 423 -3.06 9.03 47.66
N ILE A 424 -2.97 7.71 47.47
CA ILE A 424 -1.72 6.99 47.24
C ILE A 424 -1.80 6.36 45.86
N ALA A 425 -0.81 6.63 45.02
CA ALA A 425 -0.79 6.11 43.66
C ALA A 425 0.60 5.56 43.31
N GLY A 426 0.62 4.54 42.47
CA GLY A 426 1.87 3.91 42.08
C GLY A 426 1.74 3.00 40.87
N ARG A 427 2.77 2.19 40.67
CA ARG A 427 2.88 1.26 39.56
C ARG A 427 3.48 -0.06 40.01
N HIS A 428 2.99 -1.14 39.44
CA HIS A 428 3.60 -2.46 39.47
C HIS A 428 4.03 -2.82 38.04
N TYR A 429 5.06 -3.64 37.88
CA TYR A 429 5.54 -4.06 36.58
C TYR A 429 5.50 -5.58 36.46
N GLN A 430 4.83 -6.06 35.43
CA GLN A 430 4.90 -7.46 35.01
C GLN A 430 5.76 -7.52 33.74
N GLY A 431 7.04 -7.84 33.92
CA GLY A 431 8.04 -7.69 32.85
C GLY A 431 8.19 -6.22 32.46
N VAL A 432 7.84 -5.88 31.21
CA VAL A 432 7.87 -4.50 30.68
C VAL A 432 6.51 -3.80 30.76
N TYR A 433 5.45 -4.48 31.17
CA TYR A 433 4.10 -3.94 31.16
C TYR A 433 3.77 -3.20 32.46
N PRO A 434 3.43 -1.90 32.40
CA PRO A 434 3.07 -1.14 33.59
C PRO A 434 1.62 -1.41 34.01
N ILE A 435 1.41 -1.77 35.26
CA ILE A 435 0.10 -1.86 35.91
C ILE A 435 0.03 -0.71 36.92
N ASP A 436 -0.71 0.34 36.58
CA ASP A 436 -0.95 1.49 37.46
C ASP A 436 -1.94 1.10 38.55
N TRP A 437 -1.77 1.61 39.77
CA TRP A 437 -2.70 1.38 40.87
C TRP A 437 -2.96 2.66 41.66
N HIS A 438 -4.15 2.72 42.24
CA HIS A 438 -4.64 3.82 43.04
C HIS A 438 -5.27 3.29 44.32
N LEU A 439 -4.82 3.79 45.46
CA LEU A 439 -5.29 3.45 46.78
C LEU A 439 -5.70 4.74 47.50
N ILE A 440 -6.94 4.75 48.00
CA ILE A 440 -7.47 5.86 48.78
C ILE A 440 -7.73 5.36 50.20
N LEU A 441 -7.24 6.11 51.18
CA LEU A 441 -7.62 5.93 52.59
C LEU A 441 -8.52 7.09 52.98
N THR A 442 -9.71 6.80 53.47
CA THR A 442 -10.60 7.80 54.09
C THR A 442 -10.89 7.39 55.52
N GLY A 443 -11.14 8.33 56.42
CA GLY A 443 -11.36 7.93 57.80
C GLY A 443 -11.64 9.08 58.74
N GLU A 444 -12.06 8.74 59.95
CA GLU A 444 -12.34 9.69 61.03
C GLU A 444 -11.25 9.62 62.10
N GLU A 445 -10.81 10.78 62.55
CA GLU A 445 -9.96 10.99 63.73
C GLU A 445 -10.84 11.56 64.85
N ARG A 446 -10.80 10.97 66.05
CA ARG A 446 -11.49 11.48 67.24
C ARG A 446 -10.49 12.09 68.22
N HIS A 447 -10.76 13.34 68.61
CA HIS A 447 -9.90 14.14 69.48
C HIS A 447 -10.61 14.48 70.79
N THR A 448 -10.05 14.03 71.92
CA THR A 448 -10.60 14.25 73.26
C THR A 448 -9.71 15.23 74.05
N GLY A 449 -9.57 16.45 73.50
CA GLY A 449 -8.87 17.55 74.18
C GLY A 449 -7.35 17.64 73.95
N ASP A 450 -6.75 16.70 73.22
CA ASP A 450 -5.35 16.77 72.75
C ASP A 450 -5.26 16.93 71.21
N VAL A 451 -4.11 17.41 70.74
CA VAL A 451 -3.79 17.57 69.31
C VAL A 451 -3.66 16.20 68.62
N ARG A 452 -3.35 15.14 69.36
CA ARG A 452 -3.26 13.77 68.84
C ARG A 452 -4.63 13.06 68.91
N PRO A 453 -5.02 12.30 67.89
CA PRO A 453 -6.26 11.53 67.92
C PRO A 453 -6.12 10.30 68.83
N GLU A 454 -7.16 10.03 69.63
CA GLU A 454 -7.20 8.89 70.55
C GLU A 454 -7.82 7.64 69.90
N ALA A 455 -8.71 7.84 68.92
CA ALA A 455 -9.37 6.76 68.20
C ALA A 455 -9.68 7.20 66.77
N GLY A 456 -9.87 6.23 65.87
CA GLY A 456 -10.27 6.52 64.51
C GLY A 456 -10.76 5.30 63.74
N SER A 457 -11.30 5.55 62.57
CA SER A 457 -11.66 4.53 61.59
C SER A 457 -10.98 4.85 60.26
N THR A 458 -10.63 3.82 59.50
CA THR A 458 -10.05 3.93 58.17
C THR A 458 -10.80 3.00 57.21
N ASN A 459 -11.30 3.57 56.14
CA ASN A 459 -11.86 2.89 54.97
C ASN A 459 -10.84 2.93 53.84
N VAL A 460 -10.67 1.80 53.17
CA VAL A 460 -9.72 1.64 52.06
C VAL A 460 -10.48 1.48 50.76
N ARG A 461 -10.00 2.11 49.69
CA ARG A 461 -10.46 1.84 48.33
C ARG A 461 -9.27 1.59 47.42
N ILE A 462 -9.34 0.54 46.59
CA ILE A 462 -8.27 0.15 45.67
C ILE A 462 -8.82 0.04 44.24
N GLU A 463 -8.05 0.56 43.29
CA GLU A 463 -8.28 0.45 41.86
C GLU A 463 -6.96 0.16 41.14
N VAL A 464 -7.00 -0.70 40.13
CA VAL A 464 -5.84 -1.08 39.33
C VAL A 464 -6.17 -0.90 37.85
N ARG A 465 -5.25 -0.33 37.09
CA ARG A 465 -5.37 -0.02 35.68
C ARG A 465 -4.18 -0.56 34.93
N GLY A 466 -4.39 -1.39 33.91
CA GLY A 466 -3.30 -2.00 33.17
C GLY A 466 -3.62 -2.24 31.70
N PRO A 467 -2.58 -2.34 30.85
CA PRO A 467 -2.74 -2.76 29.47
C PRO A 467 -3.21 -4.22 29.41
N PHE A 468 -4.00 -4.52 28.39
CA PHE A 468 -4.58 -5.84 28.16
C PHE A 468 -4.54 -6.20 26.67
N THR A 469 -4.00 -7.38 26.36
CA THR A 469 -4.04 -8.01 25.03
C THR A 469 -4.97 -9.22 24.96
N ASP A 470 -5.10 -9.97 26.05
CA ASP A 470 -5.80 -11.25 26.13
C ASP A 470 -6.17 -11.58 27.58
N ASP A 471 -7.11 -12.50 27.79
CA ASP A 471 -7.65 -12.85 29.11
C ASP A 471 -6.58 -13.17 30.16
N CYS A 472 -5.41 -13.70 29.75
CA CYS A 472 -4.30 -13.95 30.64
C CYS A 472 -3.68 -12.64 31.18
N MET A 473 -3.48 -11.64 30.33
CA MET A 473 -3.05 -10.31 30.77
C MET A 473 -4.09 -9.62 31.67
N PHE A 474 -5.39 -9.82 31.48
CA PHE A 474 -6.40 -9.23 32.37
C PHE A 474 -6.45 -9.93 33.71
N GLU A 475 -6.26 -11.25 33.76
CA GLU A 475 -6.06 -11.93 35.02
C GLU A 475 -4.83 -11.40 35.76
N GLY A 476 -3.77 -11.00 35.07
CA GLY A 476 -2.64 -10.28 35.68
C GLY A 476 -3.04 -8.95 36.34
N VAL A 477 -3.93 -8.16 35.72
CA VAL A 477 -4.49 -6.93 36.31
C VAL A 477 -5.34 -7.26 37.56
N LYS A 478 -6.17 -8.30 37.50
CA LYS A 478 -6.99 -8.75 38.65
C LYS A 478 -6.14 -9.30 39.78
N GLU A 479 -5.10 -10.07 39.46
CA GLU A 479 -4.15 -10.61 40.43
C GLU A 479 -3.38 -9.47 41.13
N ALA A 480 -2.94 -8.46 40.38
CA ALA A 480 -2.31 -7.28 40.96
C ALA A 480 -3.24 -6.55 41.95
N TRP A 481 -4.56 -6.50 41.66
CA TRP A 481 -5.55 -5.96 42.58
C TRP A 481 -5.72 -6.83 43.84
N ARG A 482 -5.83 -8.16 43.70
CA ARG A 482 -5.95 -9.10 44.83
C ARG A 482 -4.73 -9.00 45.76
N ASN A 483 -3.53 -8.99 45.19
CA ASN A 483 -2.28 -8.88 45.95
C ASN A 483 -2.18 -7.52 46.68
N LEU A 484 -2.62 -6.43 46.05
CA LEU A 484 -2.60 -5.11 46.68
C LEU A 484 -3.61 -5.03 47.83
N HIS A 485 -4.77 -5.69 47.68
CA HIS A 485 -5.76 -5.86 48.74
C HIS A 485 -5.18 -6.62 49.92
N ASP A 486 -4.57 -7.79 49.69
CA ASP A 486 -3.97 -8.63 50.74
C ASP A 486 -2.87 -7.90 51.52
N VAL A 487 -1.94 -7.24 50.82
CA VAL A 487 -0.85 -6.47 51.47
C VAL A 487 -1.42 -5.34 52.32
N THR A 488 -2.45 -4.65 51.82
CA THR A 488 -3.10 -3.56 52.56
C THR A 488 -3.79 -4.10 53.81
N ASP A 489 -4.60 -5.15 53.66
CA ASP A 489 -5.37 -5.75 54.75
C ASP A 489 -4.46 -6.28 55.87
N LEU A 490 -3.39 -7.02 55.52
CA LEU A 490 -2.41 -7.53 56.47
C LEU A 490 -1.71 -6.40 57.24
N THR A 491 -1.39 -5.31 56.55
CA THR A 491 -0.67 -4.17 57.15
C THR A 491 -1.57 -3.42 58.13
N LEU A 492 -2.81 -3.13 57.76
CA LEU A 492 -3.75 -2.39 58.62
C LEU A 492 -4.22 -3.23 59.81
N LYS A 493 -4.43 -4.54 59.65
CA LYS A 493 -4.71 -5.46 60.77
C LYS A 493 -3.54 -5.56 61.76
N ARG A 494 -2.29 -5.56 61.27
CA ARG A 494 -1.10 -5.53 62.12
C ARG A 494 -1.03 -4.22 62.91
N GLN A 495 -1.33 -3.09 62.29
CA GLN A 495 -1.38 -1.80 62.99
C GLN A 495 -2.48 -1.76 64.05
N ALA A 496 -3.68 -2.28 63.76
CA ALA A 496 -4.78 -2.37 64.71
C ALA A 496 -4.43 -3.20 65.96
N THR A 497 -3.64 -4.27 65.78
CA THR A 497 -3.18 -5.12 66.90
C THR A 497 -1.96 -4.55 67.64
N SER A 498 -1.15 -3.73 66.97
CA SER A 498 0.03 -3.06 67.57
C SER A 498 -0.33 -1.82 68.37
N GLY A 499 -1.38 -1.09 67.95
CA GLY A 499 -1.88 0.12 68.61
C GLY A 499 -2.47 -0.09 70.01
N GLY A 500 -2.60 -1.34 70.46
CA GLY A 500 -2.99 -1.70 71.83
C GLY A 500 -1.83 -1.79 72.83
N ARG A 501 -0.58 -1.56 72.40
CA ARG A 501 0.59 -1.60 73.28
C ARG A 501 1.27 -0.23 73.28
N THR A 502 0.95 0.57 74.29
CA THR A 502 1.65 1.83 74.58
C THR A 502 3.12 1.55 74.91
N ASP A 503 4.01 1.80 73.95
CA ASP A 503 5.44 1.90 74.22
C ASP A 503 5.77 3.33 74.67
N GLU A 504 5.88 3.47 76.00
CA GLU A 504 6.84 4.39 76.60
C GLU A 504 8.25 3.91 76.23
N SER A 505 8.92 4.55 75.28
CA SER A 505 10.38 4.56 75.29
C SER A 505 10.91 5.85 74.67
N GLY A 506 11.74 6.51 75.48
CA GLY A 506 12.25 7.85 75.25
C GLY A 506 13.23 7.96 74.09
N TRP A 507 13.27 9.17 73.54
CA TRP A 507 14.37 9.65 72.73
C TRP A 507 15.55 10.03 73.64
N PRO A 508 16.79 9.57 73.39
CA PRO A 508 17.96 10.27 73.87
C PRO A 508 18.32 11.42 72.93
N ALA A 509 18.89 12.47 73.54
CA ALA A 509 19.20 13.78 72.99
C ALA A 509 20.17 13.81 71.80
#